data_AF-A0AA38CT64-F1
#
_entry.id   AF-A0AA38CT64-F1
#
_cell.length_a   1.000
_cell.length_b   1.000
_cell.length_c   1.000
_cell.angle_alpha   90.00
_cell.angle_beta   90.00
_cell.angle_gamma   90.00
#
_symmetry.space_group_name_H-M   'P 1'
#
loop_
_entity.id
_entity.type
_entity.pdbx_description
1 polymer ?
#
loop_
_entity_poly.entity_id
_entity_poly.type
_entity_poly.pdbx_seq_one_letter_code
_entity_poly.pdbx_strand_id
1 'polypeptide(L)'
;MFVVATFVVGQRPEFALPLILGLYGLVAVAVLDSVLMARRVRKRLRESFGEDKVQRGSIMYAVLRSFQMRVTRMPKPQVKRGQLPG
;
A
#
# COMPACT_ATOMS: atom_id res chain seq x y z
N MET A 1 15.39 -0.11 -6.82
CA MET A 1 16.25 -1.12 -7.49
C MET A 1 15.67 -1.56 -8.82
N PHE A 2 14.44 -2.08 -8.86
CA PHE A 2 13.78 -2.52 -10.10
C PHE A 2 13.74 -1.45 -11.21
N VAL A 3 13.32 -0.22 -10.88
CA VAL A 3 13.25 0.92 -11.83
C VAL A 3 14.62 1.27 -12.43
N VAL A 4 15.69 1.24 -11.63
CA VAL A 4 17.06 1.54 -12.09
C VAL A 4 17.55 0.45 -13.05
N ALA A 5 17.21 -0.82 -12.79
CA ALA A 5 17.55 -1.93 -13.68
C ALA A 5 16.86 -1.80 -15.05
N THR A 6 15.61 -1.31 -15.08
CA THR A 6 14.89 -1.04 -16.34
C THR A 6 15.61 -0.02 -17.22
N PHE A 7 16.17 1.05 -16.64
CA PHE A 7 16.89 2.07 -17.40
C PHE A 7 18.25 1.58 -17.95
N VAL A 8 18.94 0.68 -17.24
CA VAL A 8 20.24 0.14 -17.67
C VAL A 8 20.09 -0.96 -18.72
N VAL A 9 19.06 -1.79 -18.60
CA VAL A 9 18.88 -3.00 -19.40
C VAL A 9 17.90 -2.81 -20.56
N GLY A 10 17.07 -1.75 -20.54
CA GLY A 10 16.03 -1.48 -21.54
C GLY A 10 16.52 -1.24 -22.98
N GLN A 11 17.82 -1.05 -23.19
CA GLN A 11 18.45 -0.95 -24.51
C GLN A 11 18.62 -2.33 -25.19
N ARG A 12 18.46 -3.42 -24.45
CA ARG A 12 18.68 -4.79 -24.93
C ARG A 12 17.34 -5.55 -25.04
N PRO A 13 16.90 -5.91 -26.26
CA PRO A 13 15.59 -6.52 -26.48
C PRO A 13 15.44 -7.91 -25.83
N GLU A 14 16.54 -8.65 -25.61
CA GLU A 14 16.50 -9.97 -24.94
C GLU A 14 15.97 -9.92 -23.49
N PHE A 15 16.02 -8.77 -22.83
CA PHE A 15 15.60 -8.61 -21.44
C PHE A 15 14.20 -7.98 -21.28
N ALA A 16 13.53 -7.63 -22.38
CA ALA A 16 12.23 -6.96 -22.33
C ALA A 16 11.15 -7.80 -21.62
N LEU A 17 11.06 -9.10 -21.94
CA LEU A 17 10.06 -10.00 -21.35
C LEU A 17 10.27 -10.24 -19.83
N PRO A 18 11.49 -10.59 -19.35
CA PRO A 18 11.76 -10.71 -17.91
C PRO A 18 11.46 -9.42 -17.13
N LEU A 19 11.77 -8.25 -17.71
CA LEU A 19 11.48 -6.95 -17.11
C LEU A 19 9.97 -6.72 -16.97
N ILE A 20 9.20 -6.99 -18.03
CA ILE A 20 7.73 -6.84 -17.98
C ILE A 20 7.13 -7.76 -16.91
N LEU A 21 7.54 -9.04 -16.87
CA LEU A 21 7.08 -9.99 -15.87
C LEU A 21 7.46 -9.56 -14.44
N GLY A 22 8.68 -9.05 -14.25
CA GLY A 22 9.12 -8.51 -12.97
C GLY A 22 8.30 -7.30 -12.51
N LEU A 23 7.93 -6.41 -13.44
CA LEU A 23 7.08 -5.26 -13.15
C LEU A 23 5.69 -5.71 -12.69
N TYR A 24 5.07 -6.63 -13.44
CA TYR A 24 3.77 -7.19 -13.04
C TYR A 24 3.85 -7.95 -11.72
N GLY A 25 4.97 -8.64 -11.44
CA GLY A 25 5.24 -9.26 -10.15
C GLY A 25 5.27 -8.25 -9.00
N LEU A 26 5.98 -7.13 -9.16
CA LEU A 26 6.02 -6.04 -8.18
C LEU A 26 4.63 -5.45 -7.94
N VAL A 27 3.88 -5.20 -9.03
CA VAL A 27 2.50 -4.71 -8.97
C VAL A 27 1.61 -5.70 -8.23
N ALA A 28 1.72 -7.00 -8.51
CA ALA A 28 0.95 -8.03 -7.84
C ALA A 28 1.21 -8.06 -6.33
N VAL A 29 2.48 -7.95 -5.91
CA VAL A 29 2.85 -7.84 -4.49
C VAL A 29 2.23 -6.59 -3.84
N ALA A 30 2.29 -5.44 -4.52
CA ALA A 30 1.67 -4.20 -4.02
C ALA A 30 0.15 -4.30 -3.87
N VAL A 31 -0.53 -4.97 -4.82
CA VAL A 31 -1.97 -5.24 -4.76
C VAL A 31 -2.29 -6.17 -3.59
N LEU A 32 -1.52 -7.24 -3.40
CA LEU A 32 -1.71 -8.17 -2.28
C LEU A 32 -1.56 -7.46 -0.93
N ASP A 33 -0.54 -6.63 -0.76
CA ASP A 33 -0.35 -5.84 0.47
C ASP A 33 -1.54 -4.90 0.73
N SER A 34 -2.00 -4.22 -0.32
CA SER A 34 -3.18 -3.33 -0.24
C SER A 34 -4.45 -4.06 0.19
N VAL A 35 -4.69 -5.26 -0.37
CA VAL A 35 -5.86 -6.09 -0.04
C VAL A 35 -5.76 -6.63 1.40
N LEU A 36 -4.59 -7.08 1.84
CA LEU A 36 -4.36 -7.52 3.21
C LEU A 36 -4.56 -6.38 4.20
N MET A 37 -4.08 -5.19 3.88
CA MET A 37 -4.28 -3.99 4.69
C MET A 37 -5.77 -3.61 4.77
N ALA A 38 -6.48 -3.60 3.65
CA ALA A 38 -7.91 -3.32 3.59
C ALA A 38 -8.72 -4.26 4.49
N ARG A 39 -8.41 -5.57 4.46
CA ARG A 39 -9.04 -6.57 5.35
C ARG A 39 -8.75 -6.29 6.82
N ARG A 40 -7.50 -5.98 7.18
CA ARG A 40 -7.09 -5.69 8.57
C ARG A 40 -7.74 -4.40 9.09
N VAL A 41 -7.81 -3.35 8.28
CA VAL A 41 -8.45 -2.08 8.62
C VAL A 41 -9.96 -2.28 8.81
N ARG A 42 -10.62 -3.03 7.92
CA ARG A 42 -12.05 -3.35 8.06
C ARG A 42 -12.35 -4.12 9.35
N LYS A 43 -11.53 -5.11 9.71
CA LYS A 43 -11.68 -5.87 10.96
C LYS A 43 -11.58 -4.95 12.18
N ARG A 44 -10.56 -4.11 12.25
CA ARG A 44 -10.35 -3.16 13.36
C ARG A 44 -11.44 -2.10 13.45
N LEU A 45 -11.90 -1.57 12.32
CA LEU A 45 -13.01 -0.61 12.29
C LEU A 45 -14.29 -1.21 12.86
N ARG A 46 -14.59 -2.48 12.55
CA ARG A 46 -15.74 -3.19 13.11
C ARG A 46 -15.62 -3.39 14.63
N GLU A 47 -14.44 -3.77 15.10
CA GLU A 47 -14.15 -3.96 16.53
C GLU A 47 -14.27 -2.64 17.32
N SER A 48 -13.78 -1.52 16.78
CA SER A 48 -13.75 -0.23 17.50
C SER A 48 -15.02 0.62 17.35
N PHE A 49 -15.73 0.54 16.22
CA PHE A 49 -16.83 1.47 15.91
C PHE A 49 -18.18 0.79 15.62
N GLY A 50 -18.23 -0.55 15.62
CA GLY A 50 -19.43 -1.32 15.24
C GLY A 50 -19.65 -1.38 13.72
N GLU A 51 -20.42 -2.37 13.23
CA GLU A 51 -20.63 -2.58 11.78
C GLU A 51 -21.30 -1.40 11.08
N ASP A 52 -22.16 -0.64 11.79
CA ASP A 52 -22.98 0.44 11.22
C ASP A 52 -22.22 1.74 10.90
N LYS A 53 -21.03 1.96 11.49
CA LYS A 53 -20.26 3.19 11.26
C LYS A 53 -19.19 3.06 10.18
N VAL A 54 -19.06 1.89 9.55
CA VAL A 54 -18.10 1.68 8.46
C VAL A 54 -18.65 2.25 7.17
N GLN A 55 -18.42 3.55 6.95
CA GLN A 55 -18.86 4.24 5.72
C GLN A 55 -18.26 3.58 4.47
N ARG A 56 -19.07 3.39 3.43
CA ARG A 56 -18.62 2.95 2.10
C ARG A 56 -17.55 3.94 1.59
N GLY A 57 -16.36 3.44 1.30
CA GLY A 57 -15.21 4.26 0.86
C GLY A 57 -14.13 4.51 1.91
N SER A 58 -14.41 4.28 3.20
CA SER A 58 -13.40 4.39 4.28
C SER A 58 -12.18 3.50 4.05
N ILE A 59 -12.40 2.31 3.50
CA ILE A 59 -11.34 1.35 3.15
C ILE A 59 -10.49 1.87 1.98
N MET A 60 -11.12 2.39 0.92
CA MET A 60 -10.39 2.94 -0.23
C MET A 60 -9.59 4.19 0.16
N TYR A 61 -10.17 5.05 1.02
CA TYR A 61 -9.45 6.17 1.60
C TYR A 61 -8.27 5.72 2.47
N ALA A 62 -8.43 4.66 3.27
CA ALA A 62 -7.34 4.10 4.07
C ALA A 62 -6.21 3.54 3.19
N VAL A 63 -6.55 2.86 2.09
CA VAL A 63 -5.58 2.36 1.08
C VAL A 63 -4.84 3.53 0.43
N LEU A 64 -5.55 4.57 -0.03
CA LEU A 64 -4.91 5.75 -0.60
C LEU A 64 -3.95 6.43 0.40
N ARG A 65 -4.35 6.50 1.67
CA ARG A 65 -3.55 7.09 2.75
C ARG A 65 -2.39 6.19 3.19
N SER A 66 -2.39 4.89 2.88
CA SER A 66 -1.29 3.98 3.23
C SER A 66 -0.05 4.23 2.39
N PHE A 67 -0.24 4.56 1.11
CA PHE A 67 0.83 4.89 0.17
C PHE A 67 1.54 6.22 0.45
N GLN A 68 0.88 7.14 1.16
CA GLN A 68 1.51 8.42 1.52
C GLN A 68 2.64 8.19 2.52
N MET A 69 3.80 8.80 2.30
CA MET A 69 4.91 8.72 3.25
C MET A 69 4.51 9.28 4.62
N ARG A 70 4.83 8.57 5.70
CA ARG A 70 4.40 8.93 7.06
C ARG A 70 4.86 10.33 7.50
N VAL A 71 6.02 10.78 7.01
CA VAL A 71 6.65 12.05 7.37
C VAL A 71 5.93 13.25 6.74
N THR A 72 5.34 13.08 5.55
CA THR A 72 4.63 14.15 4.85
C THR A 72 3.21 14.37 5.39
N ARG A 73 2.75 13.51 6.31
CA ARG A 73 1.45 13.64 6.95
C ARG A 73 1.55 14.68 8.07
N MET A 74 0.82 15.79 7.93
CA MET A 74 0.56 16.76 9.00
C MET A 74 -0.84 16.53 9.59
N PRO A 75 -1.07 16.74 10.91
CA PRO A 75 -0.09 16.98 11.96
C PRO A 75 0.82 15.76 12.18
N LYS A 76 2.06 16.01 12.62
CA LYS A 76 3.10 14.98 12.77
C LYS A 76 2.58 13.80 13.61
N PRO A 77 2.99 12.56 13.31
CA PRO A 77 2.50 11.38 14.02
C PRO A 77 2.68 11.50 15.54
N GLN A 78 1.57 11.52 16.26
CA GLN A 78 1.51 11.64 17.73
C GLN A 78 1.90 10.35 18.47
N VAL A 79 1.94 9.20 17.77
CA VAL A 79 2.20 7.86 18.35
C VAL A 79 3.34 7.14 17.64
N LYS A 80 4.01 6.19 18.30
CA LYS A 80 5.06 5.34 17.68
C LYS A 80 4.44 4.29 16.74
N ARG A 81 5.24 3.69 15.85
CA ARG A 81 4.77 2.61 14.95
C ARG A 81 4.19 1.46 15.81
N GLY A 82 2.96 1.06 15.50
CA GLY A 82 2.28 -0.05 16.19
C GLY A 82 1.49 0.35 17.44
N GLN A 83 1.57 1.59 17.90
CA GLN A 83 0.75 2.05 19.03
C GLN A 83 -0.63 2.50 18.54
N LEU A 84 -1.68 2.08 19.25
CA LEU A 84 -3.02 2.60 19.03
C LEU A 84 -3.09 4.04 19.58
N PRO A 85 -3.74 4.98 18.87
CA PRO A 85 -4.16 6.22 19.50
C PRO A 85 -5.18 5.87 20.60
N GLY A 86 -4.97 6.43 21.79
CA GLY A 86 -5.90 6.32 22.91
C GLY A 86 -7.24 6.98 22.64
#